data_AF-H0SMH3-F1
#
_entry.id   AF-H0SMH3-F1
#
_cell.length_a   1.000
_cell.length_b   1.000
_cell.length_c   1.000
_cell.angle_alpha   90.00
_cell.angle_beta   90.00
_cell.angle_gamma   90.00
#
_symmetry.space_group_name_H-M   'P 1'
#
loop_
_entity.id
_entity.type
_entity.pdbx_description
1 polymer ?
#
loop_
_entity_poly.entity_id
_entity_poly.type
_entity_poly.pdbx_seq_one_letter_code
_entity_poly.pdbx_strand_id
1 'polypeptide(L)'
;MALHRDIFWIGRQWAVTGSGIQAVDQRLKGAFDIDRAAVWDDDLFLSLRGQGWFNGADFEKALTVARTRFPAPPRAAPEPPSSVSPPAADASRTPDVSLQLETQGKLARFLPQWRVRP
;
A
#
# COMPACT_ATOMS: atom_id res chain seq x y z
N MET A 1 13.42 2.72 11.44
CA MET A 1 12.87 1.49 10.82
C MET A 1 11.43 1.37 11.27
N ALA A 2 10.47 1.65 10.39
CA ALA A 2 9.06 1.70 10.78
C ALA A 2 8.50 0.28 10.92
N LEU A 3 8.33 -0.18 12.16
CA LEU A 3 7.52 -1.34 12.52
C LEU A 3 6.03 -0.96 12.36
N HIS A 4 5.55 -0.82 11.13
CA HIS A 4 4.11 -0.68 10.89
C HIS A 4 3.49 -2.07 11.02
N ARG A 5 3.14 -2.47 12.24
CA ARG A 5 2.29 -3.63 12.48
C ARG A 5 0.87 -3.13 12.72
N ASP A 6 0.30 -2.43 11.74
CA ASP A 6 -1.13 -2.14 11.70
C ASP A 6 -1.89 -3.40 11.34
N ILE A 7 -1.77 -4.45 12.15
CA ILE A 7 -2.46 -5.70 11.89
C ILE A 7 -3.84 -5.60 12.55
N PHE A 8 -4.87 -5.52 11.73
CA PHE A 8 -6.24 -5.39 12.18
C PHE A 8 -6.92 -6.74 12.40
N TRP A 9 -6.47 -7.78 11.70
CA TRP A 9 -6.97 -9.14 11.85
C TRP A 9 -5.96 -10.16 11.33
N ILE A 10 -5.91 -11.35 11.93
CA ILE A 10 -5.08 -12.47 11.48
C ILE A 10 -5.93 -13.74 11.55
N GLY A 11 -6.06 -14.41 10.41
CA GLY A 11 -6.66 -15.72 10.25
C GLY A 11 -5.61 -16.81 10.14
N ARG A 12 -6.01 -17.93 9.54
CA ARG A 12 -5.14 -19.10 9.36
C ARG A 12 -4.15 -18.94 8.22
N GLN A 13 -4.53 -18.23 7.16
CA GLN A 13 -3.73 -18.01 5.96
C GLN A 13 -3.67 -16.53 5.56
N TRP A 14 -4.62 -15.71 6.01
CA TRP A 14 -4.73 -14.32 5.63
C TRP A 14 -4.67 -13.39 6.83
N ALA A 15 -4.13 -12.19 6.64
CA ALA A 15 -4.13 -11.13 7.63
C ALA A 15 -4.56 -9.83 6.98
N VAL A 16 -5.34 -9.02 7.70
CA VAL A 16 -5.67 -7.65 7.29
C VAL A 16 -4.68 -6.72 7.97
N THR A 17 -3.96 -5.94 7.18
CA THR A 17 -2.95 -4.99 7.63
C THR A 17 -3.26 -3.58 7.15
N GLY A 18 -2.51 -2.57 7.61
CA GLY A 18 -2.57 -1.17 7.15
C GLY A 18 -2.48 -1.00 5.63
N SER A 19 -1.83 -1.94 4.94
CA SER A 19 -1.64 -1.92 3.49
C SER A 19 -2.76 -2.63 2.71
N GLY A 20 -3.54 -3.51 3.36
CA GLY A 20 -4.57 -4.30 2.70
C GLY A 20 -4.67 -5.71 3.28
N ILE A 21 -4.74 -6.73 2.42
CA ILE A 21 -4.83 -8.15 2.82
C ILE A 21 -3.53 -8.85 2.42
N GLN A 22 -2.88 -9.52 3.36
CA GLN A 22 -1.60 -10.18 3.14
C GLN A 22 -1.68 -11.65 3.48
N ALA A 23 -0.94 -12.48 2.74
CA ALA A 23 -0.79 -13.88 3.09
C ALA A 23 0.12 -14.01 4.33
N VAL A 24 -0.32 -14.78 5.32
CA VAL A 24 0.43 -15.03 6.56
C VAL A 24 1.68 -15.87 6.28
N ASP A 25 1.62 -16.74 5.27
CA ASP A 25 2.74 -17.59 4.91
C ASP A 25 3.86 -16.78 4.23
N GLN A 26 4.93 -16.54 4.99
CA GLN A 26 6.11 -15.80 4.52
C GLN A 26 6.86 -16.52 3.39
N ARG A 27 6.65 -17.83 3.20
CA ARG A 27 7.22 -18.57 2.07
C ARG A 27 6.67 -18.08 0.73
N LEU A 28 5.46 -17.50 0.75
CA LEU A 28 4.83 -16.88 -0.42
C LEU A 28 5.42 -15.49 -0.72
N LYS A 29 6.30 -14.94 0.14
CA LYS A 29 7.02 -13.68 -0.05
C LYS A 29 6.13 -12.49 -0.48
N GLY A 30 4.89 -12.45 -0.01
CA GLY A 30 3.93 -11.41 -0.37
C GLY A 30 3.45 -11.48 -1.83
N ALA A 31 3.64 -12.60 -2.53
CA ALA A 31 3.20 -12.78 -3.92
C ALA A 31 1.68 -12.64 -4.11
N PHE A 32 0.91 -12.74 -3.01
CA PHE A 32 -0.55 -12.64 -3.00
C PHE A 32 -1.02 -11.51 -2.10
N ASP A 33 -0.16 -10.53 -1.82
CA ASP A 33 -0.56 -9.35 -1.07
C ASP A 33 -1.49 -8.48 -1.93
N ILE A 34 -2.64 -8.16 -1.38
CA ILE A 34 -3.70 -7.38 -2.00
C ILE A 34 -3.70 -6.00 -1.37
N ASP A 35 -3.50 -4.98 -2.20
CA ASP A 35 -3.58 -3.58 -1.76
C ASP A 35 -5.02 -3.21 -1.37
N ARG A 36 -5.17 -2.24 -0.46
CA ARG A 36 -6.46 -1.67 -0.06
C ARG A 36 -7.40 -1.31 -1.22
N ALA A 37 -6.85 -0.83 -2.35
CA ALA A 37 -7.66 -0.47 -3.52
C ALA A 37 -8.24 -1.71 -4.22
N ALA A 38 -7.52 -2.82 -4.16
CA ALA A 38 -7.84 -4.08 -4.80
C ALA A 38 -8.70 -5.01 -3.93
N VAL A 39 -8.97 -4.66 -2.67
CA VAL A 39 -9.93 -5.36 -1.77
C VAL A 39 -11.37 -5.38 -2.35
N TRP A 40 -11.67 -4.46 -3.26
CA TRP A 40 -12.96 -4.37 -3.96
C TRP A 40 -12.96 -5.06 -5.32
N ASP A 41 -11.83 -5.64 -5.73
CA ASP A 41 -11.72 -6.38 -6.99
C ASP A 41 -12.16 -7.84 -6.79
N ASP A 42 -13.35 -8.17 -7.29
CA ASP A 42 -13.90 -9.51 -7.21
C ASP A 42 -13.19 -10.50 -8.17
N ASP A 43 -12.46 -10.02 -9.18
CA ASP A 43 -11.71 -10.88 -10.12
C ASP A 43 -10.45 -11.49 -9.47
N LEU A 44 -9.80 -10.73 -8.58
CA LEU A 44 -8.69 -11.24 -7.77
C LEU A 44 -9.10 -12.41 -6.89
N PHE A 45 -10.31 -12.35 -6.32
CA PHE A 45 -10.83 -13.46 -5.53
C PHE A 45 -11.04 -14.71 -6.38
N LEU A 46 -11.58 -14.58 -7.59
CA LEU A 46 -11.78 -15.71 -8.50
C LEU A 46 -10.45 -16.34 -8.91
N SER A 47 -9.45 -15.51 -9.21
CA SER A 47 -8.10 -15.95 -9.57
C SER A 47 -7.41 -16.71 -8.43
N LEU A 48 -7.57 -16.26 -7.18
CA LEU A 48 -7.01 -16.92 -6.00
C LEU A 48 -7.76 -18.21 -5.64
N ARG A 49 -9.08 -18.24 -5.80
CA ARG A 49 -9.92 -19.42 -5.53
C ARG A 49 -9.56 -20.63 -6.39
N GLY A 50 -8.97 -20.41 -7.57
CA GLY A 50 -8.45 -21.48 -8.42
C GLY A 50 -7.25 -22.23 -7.86
N GLN A 51 -6.60 -21.71 -6.80
CA GLN A 51 -5.40 -22.33 -6.23
C GLN A 51 -5.76 -23.32 -5.12
N GLY A 52 -5.28 -24.57 -5.22
CA GLY A 52 -5.63 -25.64 -4.27
C GLY A 52 -5.15 -25.45 -2.83
N TRP A 53 -4.27 -24.48 -2.57
CA TRP A 53 -3.82 -24.12 -1.22
C TRP A 53 -4.64 -22.97 -0.60
N PHE A 54 -5.51 -22.32 -1.38
CA PHE A 54 -6.29 -21.15 -0.97
C PHE A 54 -7.46 -21.52 -0.06
N ASN A 55 -7.50 -20.95 1.15
CA ASN A 55 -8.63 -21.04 2.05
C ASN A 55 -9.61 -19.88 1.84
N GLY A 56 -10.64 -20.12 1.01
CA GLY A 56 -11.67 -19.14 0.72
C GLY A 56 -12.44 -18.64 1.94
N ALA A 57 -12.73 -19.51 2.91
CA ALA A 57 -13.46 -19.10 4.11
C ALA A 57 -12.65 -18.14 5.01
N ASP A 58 -11.32 -18.32 5.05
CA ASP A 58 -10.43 -17.42 5.77
C ASP A 58 -10.28 -16.08 5.03
N PHE A 59 -10.22 -16.13 3.69
CA PHE A 59 -10.16 -14.94 2.84
C PHE A 59 -11.44 -14.09 2.89
N GLU A 60 -12.63 -14.71 2.88
CA GLU A 60 -13.91 -14.00 2.99
C GLU A 60 -14.02 -13.22 4.31
N LYS A 61 -13.51 -13.79 5.41
CA LYS A 61 -13.40 -13.07 6.68
C LYS A 61 -12.43 -11.90 6.59
N ALA A 62 -11.28 -12.09 5.96
CA ALA A 62 -10.31 -11.03 5.72
C ALA A 62 -10.93 -9.88 4.90
N LEU A 63 -11.65 -10.20 3.82
CA LEU A 63 -12.39 -9.22 3.00
C LEU A 63 -13.44 -8.46 3.82
N THR A 64 -14.21 -9.15 4.65
CA THR A 64 -15.24 -8.53 5.49
C THR A 64 -14.61 -7.49 6.44
N VAL A 65 -13.51 -7.87 7.10
CA VAL A 65 -12.78 -6.96 8.00
C VAL A 65 -12.12 -5.82 7.22
N ALA A 66 -11.51 -6.10 6.07
CA ALA A 66 -10.88 -5.10 5.23
C ALA A 66 -11.89 -4.08 4.69
N ARG A 67 -13.03 -4.51 4.14
CA ARG A 67 -14.10 -3.63 3.62
C ARG A 67 -14.76 -2.78 4.70
N THR A 68 -14.79 -3.27 5.95
CA THR A 68 -15.28 -2.49 7.10
C THR A 68 -14.33 -1.34 7.46
N ARG A 69 -13.02 -1.49 7.19
CA ARG A 69 -11.98 -0.52 7.57
C ARG A 69 -11.54 0.39 6.44
N PHE A 70 -11.45 -0.13 5.23
CA PHE A 70 -11.08 0.61 4.05
C PHE A 70 -12.35 1.00 3.32
N PRO A 71 -12.87 2.24 3.53
CA PRO A 71 -13.98 2.72 2.72
C PRO A 71 -13.60 2.61 1.25
N ALA A 72 -14.56 2.22 0.40
CA ALA A 72 -14.31 2.08 -1.02
C ALA A 72 -13.62 3.35 -1.54
N PRO A 73 -12.46 3.23 -2.23
CA PRO A 73 -11.88 4.39 -2.86
C PRO A 73 -12.97 5.01 -3.75
N PRO A 74 -13.14 6.35 -3.75
CA PRO A 74 -14.07 6.97 -4.68
C PRO A 74 -13.66 6.49 -6.06
N ARG A 75 -14.49 5.63 -6.65
CA ARG A 75 -14.32 5.19 -8.03
C ARG A 75 -14.21 6.48 -8.80
N ALA A 76 -13.04 6.76 -9.36
CA ALA A 76 -12.89 7.87 -10.27
C ALA A 76 -14.02 7.65 -11.28
N ALA A 77 -15.04 8.52 -11.21
CA ALA A 77 -15.96 8.64 -12.32
C ALA A 77 -15.07 8.77 -13.55
N PRO A 78 -15.38 8.10 -14.67
CA PRO A 78 -14.65 8.36 -15.91
C PRO A 78 -14.56 9.87 -16.02
N GLU A 79 -13.33 10.40 -16.01
CA GLU A 79 -13.12 11.83 -16.08
C GLU A 79 -13.99 12.30 -17.24
N PRO A 80 -14.97 13.21 -17.01
CA PRO A 80 -15.70 13.78 -18.14
C PRO A 80 -14.64 14.28 -19.11
N PRO A 81 -14.73 13.95 -20.40
CA PRO A 81 -13.66 14.24 -21.36
C PRO A 81 -13.32 15.70 -21.17
N SER A 82 -12.07 15.97 -20.75
CA SER A 82 -11.53 17.29 -20.52
C SER A 82 -12.12 18.21 -21.58
N SER A 83 -13.04 19.09 -21.16
CA SER A 83 -13.68 20.02 -22.07
C SER A 83 -12.57 20.69 -22.84
N VAL A 84 -12.55 20.40 -24.15
CA VAL A 84 -11.67 21.01 -25.11
C VAL A 84 -11.82 22.51 -24.93
N SER A 85 -10.87 23.13 -24.23
CA SER A 85 -10.69 24.57 -24.27
C SER A 85 -9.85 24.85 -25.52
N PRO A 86 -10.36 25.63 -26.49
CA PRO A 86 -9.56 26.02 -27.65
C PRO A 86 -8.35 26.87 -27.23
N PRO A 87 -7.31 26.93 -28.09
CA PRO A 87 -5.96 27.28 -27.69
C PRO A 87 -5.79 28.78 -27.58
N ALA A 88 -5.38 29.26 -26.41
CA ALA A 88 -4.68 30.52 -26.28
C ALA A 88 -3.22 30.20 -25.95
N ALA A 89 -2.38 30.35 -26.97
CA ALA A 89 -0.95 30.50 -26.78
C ALA A 89 -0.70 31.62 -25.76
N ASP A 90 0.04 31.34 -24.70
CA ASP A 90 1.31 32.02 -24.42
C ASP A 90 2.08 31.33 -23.28
N ALA A 91 3.33 31.03 -23.56
CA ALA A 91 4.46 30.85 -22.65
C ALA A 91 4.23 30.26 -21.23
N SER A 92 4.36 28.94 -21.12
CA SER A 92 4.85 28.31 -19.88
C SER A 92 6.29 28.78 -19.61
N ARG A 93 6.45 29.75 -18.71
CA ARG A 93 7.72 29.95 -18.00
C ARG A 93 7.51 29.48 -16.56
N THR A 94 8.20 28.40 -16.23
CA THR A 94 8.30 27.76 -14.92
C THR A 94 8.49 28.75 -13.78
N PRO A 95 7.85 28.58 -12.60
CA PRO A 95 8.53 28.85 -11.36
C PRO A 95 9.41 27.64 -11.05
N ASP A 96 10.69 27.77 -11.36
CA ASP A 96 11.77 26.95 -10.81
C ASP A 96 11.75 27.14 -9.28
N VAL A 97 11.17 26.17 -8.57
CA VAL A 97 11.28 26.11 -7.11
C VAL A 97 12.58 25.39 -6.78
N SER A 98 13.68 26.14 -6.82
CA SER A 98 14.95 25.70 -6.26
C SER A 98 14.83 25.56 -4.73
N LEU A 99 14.67 24.32 -4.24
CA LEU A 99 14.85 24.00 -2.81
C LEU A 99 16.35 24.14 -2.48
N GLN A 100 16.74 25.24 -1.83
CA GLN A 100 18.08 25.37 -1.27
C GLN A 100 18.22 24.46 -0.05
N LEU A 101 19.14 23.50 -0.15
CA LEU A 101 19.53 22.58 0.91
C LEU A 101 20.71 23.19 1.68
N GLU A 102 20.45 23.85 2.80
CA GLU A 102 21.52 24.31 3.71
C GLU A 102 21.98 23.15 4.60
N THR A 103 23.21 22.66 4.37
CA THR A 103 23.86 21.68 5.23
C THR A 103 24.68 22.38 6.31
N GLN A 104 24.07 22.58 7.49
CA GLN A 104 24.88 22.84 8.69
C GLN A 104 25.62 21.57 9.09
N GLY A 105 26.92 21.52 8.78
CA GLY A 105 27.84 20.47 9.20
C GLY A 105 27.98 20.42 10.71
N LYS A 106 27.10 19.68 11.39
CA LYS A 106 27.30 19.26 12.77
C LYS A 106 27.59 17.76 12.76
N LEU A 107 28.88 17.43 12.89
CA LEU A 107 29.40 16.06 13.02
C LEU A 107 28.54 15.29 14.04
N ALA A 108 27.76 14.33 13.56
CA ALA A 108 27.05 13.40 14.42
C ALA A 108 28.10 12.62 15.24
N ARG A 109 28.05 12.78 16.57
CA ARG A 109 28.91 12.03 17.49
C ARG A 109 28.38 10.60 17.52
N PHE A 110 29.02 9.72 16.75
CA PHE A 110 28.75 8.28 16.78
C PHE A 110 28.89 7.77 18.22
N LEU A 111 27.82 7.18 18.75
CA LEU A 111 27.88 6.45 20.01
C LEU A 111 28.62 5.12 19.78
N PRO A 112 29.47 4.67 20.73
CA PRO A 112 30.23 3.45 20.55
C PRO A 112 29.32 2.22 20.48
N GLN A 113 29.56 1.43 19.43
CA GLN A 113 29.17 0.05 19.17
C GLN A 113 28.82 -0.77 20.43
N TRP A 114 27.63 -1.35 20.46
CA TRP A 114 27.20 -2.28 21.50
C TRP A 114 28.03 -3.57 21.42
N ARG A 115 28.70 -3.94 22.52
CA ARG A 115 29.42 -5.21 22.66
C ARG A 115 28.43 -6.33 22.92
N VAL A 116 28.32 -7.29 22.00
CA VAL A 116 27.70 -8.59 22.26
C VAL A 116 28.76 -9.46 22.95
N ARG A 117 28.47 -9.94 24.17
CA ARG A 117 29.28 -11.01 24.79
C ARG A 117 28.67 -12.37 24.45
N PRO A 118 29.50 -13.39 24.18
CA PRO A 118 29.05 -14.76 23.96
C PRO A 118 28.58 -15.42 25.26
#